data_AF-A0A3P7JDM0-F1
#
_entry.id   AF-A0A3P7JDM0-F1
#
_cell.length_a   1.000
_cell.length_b   1.000
_cell.length_c   1.000
_cell.angle_alpha   90.00
_cell.angle_beta   90.00
_cell.angle_gamma   90.00
#
_symmetry.space_group_name_H-M   'P 1'
#
loop_
_entity.id
_entity.type
_entity.pdbx_description
1 polymer ?
#
loop_
_entity_poly.entity_id
_entity_poly.type
_entity_poly.pdbx_seq_one_letter_code
_entity_poly.pdbx_strand_id
1 'polypeptide(L)' 'MSLHTVEDYNGKTPFLKIRNPHGEGEWRGAWSENSSEWDNIDRQTQLEVGVNSNEDGVFWYVI' A
#
# COMPACT_ATOMS: atom_id res chain seq x y z
N MET A 1 6.94 9.91 4.31
CA MET A 1 6.85 9.32 2.96
C MET A 1 8.06 8.43 2.78
N SER A 2 7.85 7.17 2.40
CA SER A 2 8.93 6.22 2.09
C SER A 2 8.64 5.55 0.75
N LEU A 3 9.69 5.23 -0.01
CA LEU A 3 9.58 4.46 -1.24
C LEU A 3 9.66 2.97 -0.89
N HIS A 4 8.72 2.21 -1.42
CA HIS A 4 8.66 0.76 -1.30
C HIS A 4 8.48 0.14 -2.68
N THR A 5 8.87 -1.12 -2.80
CA THR A 5 8.68 -1.91 -4.02
C THR A 5 8.11 -3.25 -3.63
N VAL A 6 6.99 -3.65 -4.24
CA VAL A 6 6.48 -5.02 -4.19
C VAL A 6 6.82 -5.72 -5.49
N GLU A 7 6.99 -7.03 -5.40
CA GLU A 7 7.07 -7.89 -6.57
C GLU A 7 5.77 -8.70 -6.65
N ASP A 8 5.07 -8.60 -7.78
CA ASP A 8 3.91 -9.41 -8.13
C ASP A 8 4.24 -10.34 -9.31
N TYR A 9 3.24 -11.05 -9.82
CA TYR A 9 3.39 -11.91 -11.00
C TYR A 9 3.73 -11.14 -12.30
N ASN A 10 3.48 -9.83 -12.36
CA ASN A 10 3.72 -8.97 -13.52
C ASN A 10 5.07 -8.24 -13.45
N GLY A 11 5.76 -8.27 -12.29
CA GLY A 11 7.08 -7.71 -12.09
C GLY A 11 7.19 -6.89 -10.81
N LYS A 12 8.09 -5.90 -10.83
CA LYS A 12 8.31 -5.01 -9.68
C LYS A 12 7.46 -3.76 -9.82
N THR A 13 6.61 -3.49 -8.85
CA THR A 13 5.80 -2.27 -8.78
C THR A 13 6.33 -1.37 -7.67
N PRO A 14 6.92 -0.20 -7.98
CA PRO A 14 7.29 0.79 -6.98
C PRO A 14 6.06 1.59 -6.53
N PHE A 15 6.02 1.94 -5.25
CA PHE A 15 4.96 2.79 -4.69
C PHE A 15 5.48 3.60 -3.50
N LEU A 16 4.82 4.74 -3.30
CA LEU A 16 5.04 5.63 -2.17
C LEU A 16 4.09 5.27 -1.04
N LYS A 17 4.66 4.95 0.13
CA LYS A 17 3.90 4.90 1.38
C LYS A 17 3.79 6.31 1.94
N ILE A 18 2.57 6.82 2.00
CA ILE A 18 2.22 8.15 2.48
C ILE A 18 1.37 7.98 3.74
N ARG A 19 1.61 8.82 4.75
CA ARG A 19 0.79 8.89 5.96
C ARG A 19 0.18 10.27 6.03
N ASN A 20 -1.15 10.35 6.02
CA ASN A 20 -1.85 11.58 6.34
C ASN A 20 -1.83 11.79 7.87
N PRO A 21 -1.15 12.83 8.38
CA PRO A 21 -1.11 13.11 9.81
C PRO A 21 -2.48 13.46 10.42
N HIS A 22 -3.48 13.80 9.59
CA HIS A 22 -4.84 14.11 10.04
C HIS A 22 -5.73 12.86 10.17
N GLY A 23 -5.28 11.68 9.73
CA GLY A 23 -6.04 10.43 9.84
C GLY A 23 -7.27 10.35 8.92
N GLU A 24 -7.44 11.29 7.99
CA GLU A 24 -8.58 11.33 7.05
C GLU A 24 -8.09 11.31 5.60
N GLY A 25 -8.98 11.04 4.63
CA GLY A 25 -8.64 11.17 3.21
C GLY A 25 -7.71 10.07 2.68
N GLU A 26 -8.03 8.82 2.98
CA GLU A 26 -7.35 7.64 2.43
C GLU A 26 -7.49 7.56 0.91
N TRP A 27 -6.45 7.05 0.25
CA TRP A 27 -6.48 6.77 -1.17
C TRP A 27 -7.46 5.63 -1.47
N ARG A 28 -8.34 5.84 -2.45
CA ARG A 28 -9.35 4.85 -2.89
C ARG A 28 -9.09 4.30 -4.29
N GLY A 29 -7.91 4.57 -4.86
CA GLY A 29 -7.51 4.07 -6.17
C GLY A 29 -6.78 2.73 -6.08
N ALA A 30 -6.00 2.42 -7.12
CA ALA A 30 -5.15 1.23 -7.14
C ALA A 30 -4.23 1.20 -5.90
N TRP A 31 -4.06 0.01 -5.32
CA TRP A 31 -3.31 -0.24 -4.08
C TRP A 31 -3.84 0.47 -2.83
N SER A 32 -5.11 0.87 -2.84
CA SER A 32 -5.85 1.22 -1.61
C SER A 32 -5.97 0.00 -0.68
N GLU A 33 -6.32 0.20 0.58
CA GLU A 33 -6.45 -0.90 1.56
C GLU A 33 -7.38 -2.03 1.08
N ASN A 34 -8.43 -1.69 0.33
CA ASN A 34 -9.41 -2.64 -0.21
C ASN A 34 -9.17 -3.01 -1.68
N SER A 35 -7.98 -2.73 -2.23
CA SER A 35 -7.61 -3.11 -3.61
C SER A 35 -7.40 -4.60 -3.76
N SER A 36 -7.95 -5.15 -4.85
CA SER A 36 -7.65 -6.51 -5.33
C SER A 36 -6.18 -6.72 -5.72
N GLU A 37 -5.44 -5.64 -5.93
CA GLU A 37 -4.01 -5.67 -6.25
C GLU A 37 -3.20 -6.33 -5.13
N TRP A 38 -3.64 -6.20 -3.87
CA TRP A 38 -3.01 -6.89 -2.74
C TRP A 38 -3.19 -8.40 -2.78
N ASP A 39 -4.22 -8.94 -3.44
CA ASP A 39 -4.47 -10.38 -3.53
C ASP A 39 -3.34 -11.11 -4.26
N ASN A 40 -2.59 -10.40 -5.11
CA ASN A 40 -1.45 -10.95 -5.84
C ASN A 40 -0.12 -10.83 -5.09
N ILE A 41 -0.11 -10.21 -3.91
CA ILE A 41 1.08 -10.01 -3.08
C ILE A 41 1.04 -10.95 -1.90
N ASP A 42 2.18 -11.58 -1.61
CA ASP A 42 2.30 -12.47 -0.44
C ASP A 42 1.96 -11.73 0.88
N ARG A 43 1.35 -12.48 1.81
CA ARG A 43 0.89 -11.91 3.08
C ARG A 43 2.03 -11.33 3.91
N GLN A 44 3.23 -11.89 3.84
CA GLN A 44 4.42 -11.37 4.54
C GLN A 44 4.76 -9.96 4.03
N THR A 45 4.79 -9.77 2.71
CA THR A 45 5.04 -8.46 2.10
C THR A 45 3.95 -7.46 2.44
N GLN A 46 2.67 -7.86 2.43
CA GLN A 46 1.56 -7.00 2.86
C GLN A 46 1.70 -6.52 4.32
N LEU A 47 2.19 -7.39 5.21
CA LEU A 47 2.46 -7.03 6.61
C LEU A 47 3.66 -6.08 6.73
N GLU A 48 4.71 -6.31 5.95
CA GLU A 48 5.89 -5.43 5.90
C GLU A 48 5.56 -4.01 5.41
N VAL A 49 4.66 -3.90 4.42
CA VAL A 49 4.22 -2.59 3.92
C VAL A 49 3.13 -1.95 4.78
N GLY A 50 2.40 -2.73 5.58
CA GLY A 50 1.41 -2.26 6.56
C GLY A 50 -0.02 -2.17 6.02
N VAL A 51 -0.44 -3.05 5.11
CA VAL A 51 -1.79 -3.02 4.47
C VAL A 51 -2.94 -3.33 5.44
N ASN A 52 -2.62 -3.80 6.64
CA ASN A 52 -3.59 -4.11 7.70
C ASN A 52 -3.16 -3.55 9.05
N SER A 53 -2.22 -2.59 9.08
CA SER A 53 -2.05 -1.82 10.30
C SER A 53 -3.31 -0.94 10.39
N ASN A 54 -4.05 -1.00 11.51
CA ASN A 54 -5.15 -0.06 11.81
C ASN A 54 -4.59 1.37 12.02
N GLU A 55 -3.65 1.77 11.17
CA GLU A 55 -2.95 3.05 11.19
C GLU A 55 -3.72 4.01 10.30
N ASP A 56 -4.70 4.68 10.92
CA ASP A 56 -5.53 5.69 10.26
C ASP A 56 -4.69 6.64 9.39
N GLY A 57 -5.04 6.69 8.09
CA GLY A 57 -4.45 7.61 7.13
C GLY A 57 -3.17 7.15 6.41
N VAL A 58 -2.78 5.88 6.50
CA VAL A 58 -1.71 5.33 5.64
C VAL A 58 -2.25 4.92 4.29
N PHE A 59 -1.59 5.32 3.20
CA PHE A 59 -1.97 4.90 1.85
C PHE A 59 -0.77 4.75 0.91
N TRP A 60 -0.98 3.98 -0.16
CA TRP A 60 0.02 3.67 -1.18
C TRP A 60 -0.36 4.32 -2.51
N TYR A 61 0.62 4.91 -3.18
CA TYR A 61 0.46 5.50 -4.51
C TYR A 61 1.54 4.94 -5.46
N VAL A 62 1.12 4.41 -6.60
CA VAL A 62 2.03 3.86 -7.63
C VAL A 62 2.72 5.00 -8.38
N ILE A 63 4.03 4.89 -8.57
CA ILE A 63 4.84 5.87 -9.30
C ILE A 63 5.41 5.30 -10.60
#